data_AF-A0A4Q2DDJ7-F1
#
_entry.id   AF-A0A4Q2DDJ7-F1
#
_cell.length_a   1.000
_cell.length_b   1.000
_cell.length_c   1.000
_cell.angle_alpha   90.00
_cell.angle_beta   90.00
_cell.angle_gamma   90.00
#
_symmetry.space_group_name_H-M   'P 1'
#
loop_
_entity.id
_entity.type
_entity.pdbx_description
1 polymer ?
#
loop_
_entity_poly.entity_id
_entity_poly.type
_entity_poly.pdbx_seq_one_letter_code
_entity_poly.pdbx_strand_id
1 'polypeptide(L)'
;MICVMTSKWVGDALGKDGIYAVWIAMRRYPWLPPVHYRDKGETAAHVMRSVSDLVVVTDGVTTVKELLQILRKHDYHGFPVIDKHGEYVGYSTRDELQLAIDEIHFTEGTFGLEDKICTFSKNYMLVSASNRVDMSSTLEQAVIQLRKDVSQEMLVSMFQKLISAVPVKLRMCFLGLAERHLDPPRDEI
;
A
#
# COMPACT_ATOMS: atom_id res chain seq x y z
N MET A 1 -31.48 -21.09 -26.71
CA MET A 1 -31.06 -19.88 -25.97
C MET A 1 -32.14 -19.36 -25.02
N ILE A 2 -33.42 -19.31 -25.42
CA ILE A 2 -34.55 -18.86 -24.56
C ILE A 2 -34.60 -19.57 -23.20
N CYS A 3 -34.54 -20.91 -23.15
CA CYS A 3 -34.64 -21.64 -21.87
C CYS A 3 -33.53 -21.25 -20.87
N VAL A 4 -32.31 -20.98 -21.35
CA VAL A 4 -31.19 -20.59 -20.49
C VAL A 4 -31.42 -19.21 -19.86
N MET A 5 -31.99 -18.27 -20.64
CA MET A 5 -32.34 -16.94 -20.13
C MET A 5 -33.48 -17.01 -19.11
N THR A 6 -34.52 -17.81 -19.40
CA THR A 6 -35.64 -18.01 -18.45
C THR A 6 -35.15 -18.66 -17.16
N SER A 7 -34.31 -19.70 -17.23
CA SER A 7 -33.72 -20.32 -16.03
C SER A 7 -32.86 -19.35 -15.24
N LYS A 8 -32.09 -18.47 -15.91
CA LYS A 8 -31.32 -17.42 -15.22
C LYS A 8 -32.23 -16.44 -14.48
N TRP A 9 -33.31 -15.97 -15.11
CA TRP A 9 -34.22 -15.01 -14.46
C TRP A 9 -34.93 -15.61 -13.25
N VAL A 10 -35.38 -16.86 -13.37
CA VAL A 10 -35.96 -17.58 -12.24
C VAL A 10 -34.92 -17.83 -11.14
N GLY A 11 -33.68 -18.15 -11.52
CA GLY A 11 -32.55 -18.30 -10.60
C GLY A 11 -32.23 -17.00 -9.86
N ASP A 12 -32.08 -15.89 -10.58
CA ASP A 12 -31.79 -14.56 -10.03
C ASP A 12 -32.93 -14.07 -9.11
N ALA A 13 -34.17 -14.53 -9.32
CA ALA A 13 -35.31 -14.25 -8.44
C ALA A 13 -35.26 -15.05 -7.11
N LEU A 14 -34.73 -16.28 -7.13
CA LEU A 14 -34.60 -17.14 -5.95
C LEU A 14 -33.33 -16.81 -5.14
N GLY A 15 -32.26 -16.36 -5.80
CA GLY A 15 -31.01 -15.99 -5.16
C GLY A 15 -30.20 -15.05 -6.04
N LYS A 16 -29.62 -14.01 -5.44
CA LYS A 16 -28.86 -12.98 -6.17
C LYS A 16 -27.50 -13.46 -6.66
N ASP A 17 -26.99 -14.54 -6.08
CA ASP A 17 -25.62 -15.02 -6.27
C ASP A 17 -25.61 -16.46 -6.80
N GLY A 18 -24.76 -16.71 -7.80
CA GLY A 18 -24.53 -18.05 -8.31
C GLY A 18 -23.79 -18.95 -7.30
N ILE A 19 -23.84 -20.27 -7.50
CA ILE A 19 -23.24 -21.25 -6.58
C ILE A 19 -21.77 -20.97 -6.26
N TYR A 20 -20.99 -20.46 -7.22
CA TYR A 20 -19.59 -20.12 -7.02
C TYR A 20 -19.39 -18.91 -6.10
N ALA A 21 -20.17 -17.85 -6.27
CA ALA A 21 -20.09 -16.67 -5.41
C ALA A 21 -20.45 -17.02 -3.96
N VAL A 22 -21.49 -17.85 -3.79
CA VAL A 22 -21.87 -18.36 -2.47
C VAL A 22 -20.76 -19.23 -1.87
N TRP A 23 -20.11 -20.09 -2.67
CA TRP A 23 -19.03 -20.94 -2.18
C TRP A 23 -17.78 -20.14 -1.76
N ILE A 24 -17.43 -19.09 -2.52
CA ILE A 24 -16.36 -18.13 -2.18
C ILE A 24 -16.70 -17.43 -0.86
N ALA A 25 -17.95 -16.97 -0.71
CA ALA A 25 -18.43 -16.32 0.51
C ALA A 25 -18.41 -17.26 1.72
N MET A 26 -18.81 -18.53 1.55
CA MET A 26 -18.75 -19.55 2.61
C MET A 26 -17.32 -19.78 3.10
N ARG A 27 -16.33 -19.76 2.20
CA ARG A 27 -14.91 -19.89 2.55
C ARG A 27 -14.26 -18.58 3.00
N ARG A 28 -14.99 -17.46 2.95
CA ARG A 28 -14.50 -16.11 3.28
C ARG A 28 -13.23 -15.74 2.52
N TYR A 29 -13.14 -16.16 1.25
CA TYR A 29 -12.04 -15.72 0.42
C TYR A 29 -12.21 -14.24 0.07
N PRO A 30 -11.14 -13.43 0.14
CA PRO A 30 -11.18 -12.06 -0.34
C PRO A 30 -11.36 -12.09 -1.86
N TRP A 31 -12.53 -11.65 -2.31
CA TRP A 31 -12.88 -11.59 -3.73
C TRP A 31 -13.60 -10.29 -4.00
N LEU A 32 -13.27 -9.67 -5.14
CA LEU A 32 -13.92 -8.47 -5.63
C LEU A 32 -14.74 -8.83 -6.87
N PRO A 33 -16.09 -8.80 -6.81
CA PRO A 33 -16.91 -9.07 -7.97
C PRO A 33 -16.63 -8.07 -9.11
N PRO A 34 -16.75 -8.46 -10.38
CA PRO A 34 -16.64 -7.54 -11.52
C PRO A 34 -17.94 -6.76 -11.80
N VAL A 35 -18.90 -6.74 -10.86
CA VAL A 35 -20.11 -5.91 -10.99
C VAL A 35 -19.85 -4.49 -10.53
N HIS A 36 -20.62 -3.55 -11.07
CA HIS A 36 -20.61 -2.16 -10.63
C HIS A 36 -20.90 -2.08 -9.14
N TYR A 37 -19.87 -1.72 -8.38
CA TYR A 37 -20.01 -1.42 -6.98
C TYR A 37 -20.78 -0.11 -6.86
N ARG A 38 -21.95 -0.18 -6.22
CA ARG A 38 -22.76 0.98 -5.90
C ARG A 38 -22.82 1.12 -4.40
N ASP A 39 -22.50 2.31 -3.96
CA ASP A 39 -22.47 2.69 -2.58
C ASP A 39 -23.39 3.91 -2.38
N LYS A 40 -23.86 4.13 -1.16
CA LYS A 40 -24.76 5.23 -0.79
C LYS A 40 -24.03 6.57 -0.70
N GLY A 41 -22.95 6.76 -1.47
CA GLY A 41 -22.15 7.98 -1.51
C GLY A 41 -21.06 8.08 -0.46
N GLU A 42 -20.53 6.96 0.05
CA GLU A 42 -19.40 6.98 0.97
C GLU A 42 -18.12 7.41 0.26
N THR A 43 -17.26 8.05 1.05
CA THR A 43 -15.94 8.49 0.60
C THR A 43 -14.91 7.39 0.84
N ALA A 44 -13.89 7.32 -0.01
CA ALA A 44 -12.76 6.41 0.10
C ALA A 44 -12.06 6.46 1.47
N ALA A 45 -12.10 7.60 2.16
CA ALA A 45 -11.57 7.78 3.51
C ALA A 45 -12.09 6.74 4.53
N HIS A 46 -13.32 6.23 4.39
CA HIS A 46 -13.88 5.23 5.30
C HIS A 46 -13.26 3.83 5.16
N VAL A 47 -12.70 3.53 3.99
CA VAL A 47 -12.06 2.23 3.70
C VAL A 47 -10.54 2.32 3.81
N MET A 48 -9.97 3.50 3.58
CA MET A 48 -8.55 3.75 3.73
C MET A 48 -8.11 3.69 5.19
N ARG A 49 -6.87 3.23 5.43
CA ARG A 49 -6.24 3.31 6.75
C ARG A 49 -5.67 4.71 6.98
N SER A 50 -5.84 5.22 8.20
CA SER A 50 -5.23 6.47 8.64
C SER A 50 -3.70 6.35 8.66
N VAL A 51 -3.00 7.44 8.31
CA VAL A 51 -1.52 7.53 8.37
C VAL A 51 -0.97 7.26 9.77
N SER A 52 -1.74 7.59 10.81
CA SER A 52 -1.36 7.33 12.20
C SER A 52 -1.14 5.85 12.50
N ASP A 53 -1.84 4.98 11.78
CA ASP A 53 -1.87 3.54 12.03
C ASP A 53 -0.96 2.78 11.05
N LEU A 54 -0.30 3.52 10.14
CA LEU A 54 0.64 3.00 9.17
C LEU A 54 2.05 2.97 9.77
N VAL A 55 2.75 1.87 9.52
CA VAL A 55 4.16 1.76 9.84
C VAL A 55 4.95 2.37 8.69
N VAL A 56 5.50 3.56 8.93
CA VAL A 56 6.25 4.34 7.95
C VAL A 56 7.76 4.22 8.21
N VAL A 57 8.55 4.20 7.14
CA VAL A 57 10.00 4.30 7.20
C VAL A 57 10.38 5.75 6.91
N THR A 58 11.16 6.37 7.80
CA THR A 58 11.57 7.78 7.62
C THR A 58 12.96 7.84 7.02
N ASP A 59 13.08 8.56 5.92
CA ASP A 59 14.33 8.75 5.18
C ASP A 59 15.36 9.55 6.00
N GLY A 60 16.60 9.07 6.02
CA GLY A 60 17.72 9.73 6.70
C GLY A 60 17.61 9.79 8.23
N VAL A 61 16.70 9.02 8.83
CA VAL A 61 16.56 8.84 10.30
C VAL A 61 16.63 7.36 10.66
N THR A 62 15.93 6.51 9.91
CA THR A 62 15.81 5.09 10.22
C THR A 62 17.15 4.38 10.04
N THR A 63 17.61 3.69 11.08
CA THR A 63 18.81 2.86 11.03
C THR A 63 18.52 1.48 10.44
N VAL A 64 19.54 0.78 9.94
CA VAL A 64 19.38 -0.60 9.43
C VAL A 64 18.82 -1.52 10.53
N LYS A 65 19.25 -1.34 11.78
CA LYS A 65 18.75 -2.11 12.92
C LYS A 65 17.26 -1.90 13.16
N GLU A 66 16.80 -0.66 13.15
CA GLU A 66 15.37 -0.33 13.30
C GLU A 66 14.56 -0.88 12.12
N LEU A 67 15.09 -0.78 10.90
CA LEU A 67 14.46 -1.34 9.71
C LEU A 67 14.28 -2.87 9.84
N LEU A 68 15.32 -3.59 10.27
CA LEU A 68 15.24 -5.03 10.54
C LEU A 68 14.23 -5.36 11.65
N GLN A 69 14.16 -4.53 12.69
CA GLN A 69 13.16 -4.68 13.75
C GLN A 69 11.74 -4.49 13.22
N ILE A 70 11.50 -3.50 12.34
CA ILE A 70 10.22 -3.28 11.67
C ILE A 70 9.84 -4.50 10.82
N LEU A 71 10.77 -5.02 10.01
CA LEU A 71 10.55 -6.18 9.13
C LEU A 71 10.29 -7.50 9.89
N ARG A 72 10.75 -7.59 11.14
CA ARG A 72 10.49 -8.73 12.06
C ARG A 72 9.19 -8.55 12.84
N LYS A 73 8.87 -7.32 13.24
CA LYS A 73 7.69 -7.00 14.06
C LYS A 73 6.41 -7.00 13.24
N HIS A 74 6.48 -6.56 11.99
CA HIS A 74 5.32 -6.38 11.13
C HIS A 74 5.39 -7.30 9.91
N ASP A 75 4.36 -8.12 9.73
CA ASP A 75 4.18 -8.98 8.55
C ASP A 75 3.45 -8.22 7.43
N TYR A 76 3.96 -7.03 7.11
CA TYR A 76 3.46 -6.22 6.00
C TYR A 76 4.30 -6.46 4.75
N HIS A 77 3.64 -6.51 3.59
CA HIS A 77 4.31 -6.75 2.31
C HIS A 77 5.21 -5.57 1.90
N GLY A 78 4.92 -4.36 2.35
CA GLY A 78 5.75 -3.20 2.06
C GLY A 78 5.44 -2.04 2.98
N PHE A 79 6.31 -1.05 2.90
CA PHE A 79 6.37 0.07 3.80
C PHE A 79 6.49 1.35 2.99
N PRO A 80 5.64 2.34 3.27
CA PRO A 80 5.84 3.68 2.72
C PRO A 80 7.09 4.33 3.31
N VAL A 81 7.79 5.07 2.45
CA VAL A 81 8.94 5.88 2.80
C VAL A 81 8.54 7.34 2.76
N ILE A 82 8.75 8.04 3.87
CA ILE A 82 8.49 9.46 4.03
C ILE A 82 9.80 10.21 4.33
N ASP A 83 9.88 11.47 3.93
CA ASP A 83 10.97 12.35 4.28
C ASP A 83 10.81 12.88 5.72
N LYS A 84 11.86 13.48 6.28
CA LYS A 84 11.86 14.14 7.59
C LYS A 84 10.79 15.23 7.70
N HIS A 85 10.39 15.81 6.58
CA HIS A 85 9.35 16.83 6.48
C HIS A 85 7.93 16.25 6.41
N GLY A 86 7.78 14.92 6.40
CA GLY A 86 6.48 14.24 6.28
C GLY A 86 5.99 14.07 4.85
N GLU A 87 6.80 14.46 3.86
CA GLU A 87 6.50 14.30 2.45
C GLU A 87 6.71 12.85 1.99
N TYR A 88 5.88 12.38 1.07
CA TYR A 88 6.00 11.02 0.54
C TYR A 88 7.10 10.91 -0.49
N VAL A 89 8.04 10.00 -0.25
CA VAL A 89 9.19 9.77 -1.14
C VAL A 89 8.93 8.58 -2.05
N GLY A 90 8.34 7.50 -1.53
CA GLY A 90 8.06 6.31 -2.31
C GLY A 90 7.55 5.14 -1.48
N TYR A 91 7.43 3.98 -2.12
CA TYR A 91 7.02 2.74 -1.47
C TYR A 91 8.11 1.70 -1.67
N SER A 92 8.46 0.97 -0.63
CA SER A 92 9.43 -0.11 -0.74
C SER A 92 8.84 -1.42 -0.24
N THR A 93 9.12 -2.51 -0.94
CA THR A 93 8.61 -3.82 -0.55
C THR A 93 9.55 -4.55 0.38
N ARG A 94 9.00 -5.41 1.24
CA ARG A 94 9.76 -6.23 2.16
C ARG A 94 10.82 -7.06 1.45
N ASP A 95 10.45 -7.67 0.32
CA ASP A 95 11.36 -8.47 -0.51
C ASP A 95 12.57 -7.64 -0.98
N GLU A 96 12.33 -6.44 -1.50
CA GLU A 96 13.40 -5.55 -2.00
C GLU A 96 14.27 -5.00 -0.86
N LEU A 97 13.67 -4.64 0.28
CA LEU A 97 14.42 -4.20 1.46
C LEU A 97 15.31 -5.32 2.00
N GLN A 98 14.82 -6.56 2.03
CA GLN A 98 15.62 -7.71 2.46
C GLN A 98 16.78 -7.98 1.51
N LEU A 99 16.51 -7.98 0.19
CA LEU A 99 17.56 -8.17 -0.81
C LEU A 99 18.64 -7.09 -0.72
N ALA A 100 18.24 -5.82 -0.52
CA ALA A 100 19.20 -4.73 -0.33
C ALA A 100 20.04 -4.93 0.93
N ILE A 101 19.42 -5.29 2.06
CA ILE A 101 20.14 -5.57 3.31
C ILE A 101 21.15 -6.72 3.13
N ASP A 102 20.75 -7.79 2.44
CA ASP A 102 21.62 -8.94 2.16
C ASP A 102 22.80 -8.57 1.25
N GLU A 103 22.58 -7.74 0.23
CA GLU A 103 23.63 -7.22 -0.66
C GLU A 103 24.67 -6.39 0.09
N ILE A 104 24.21 -5.56 1.02
CA ILE A 104 25.10 -4.72 1.83
C ILE A 104 25.88 -5.59 2.83
N HIS A 105 25.23 -6.59 3.46
CA HIS A 105 25.92 -7.55 4.32
C HIS A 105 27.03 -8.30 3.59
N PHE A 106 26.84 -8.62 2.31
CA PHE A 106 27.86 -9.25 1.48
C PHE A 106 29.02 -8.30 1.14
N THR A 107 28.74 -7.02 0.92
CA THR A 107 29.71 -6.04 0.43
C THR A 107 30.60 -5.45 1.54
N GLU A 108 30.02 -5.11 2.70
CA GLU A 108 30.73 -4.37 3.76
C GLU A 108 31.11 -5.24 4.98
N GLY A 109 30.67 -6.50 5.04
CA GLY A 109 30.87 -7.36 6.19
C GLY A 109 29.95 -7.00 7.37
N THR A 110 29.82 -7.93 8.33
CA THR A 110 28.81 -7.85 9.42
C THR A 110 29.09 -6.78 10.48
N PHE A 111 30.28 -6.18 10.48
CA PHE A 111 30.70 -5.26 11.54
C PHE A 111 30.34 -3.80 11.20
N GLY A 112 29.39 -3.22 11.94
CA GLY A 112 29.08 -1.78 11.91
C GLY A 112 27.93 -1.35 10.99
N LEU A 113 27.17 -2.30 10.43
CA LEU A 113 26.00 -1.98 9.58
C LEU A 113 24.78 -1.50 10.38
N GLU A 114 24.65 -1.97 11.62
CA GLU A 114 23.45 -1.77 12.44
C GLU A 114 23.16 -0.29 12.74
N ASP A 115 24.21 0.52 12.87
CA ASP A 115 24.14 1.95 13.20
C ASP A 115 24.16 2.86 11.96
N LYS A 116 24.24 2.28 10.75
CA LYS A 116 24.17 3.05 9.50
C LYS A 116 22.75 3.52 9.23
N ILE A 117 22.63 4.73 8.72
CA ILE A 117 21.36 5.38 8.39
C ILE A 117 20.97 5.00 6.96
N CYS A 118 19.75 4.49 6.79
CA CYS A 118 19.18 4.18 5.49
C CYS A 118 18.75 5.48 4.80
N THR A 119 19.23 5.69 3.57
CA THR A 119 18.85 6.84 2.74
C THR A 119 18.16 6.33 1.47
N PHE A 120 16.96 6.83 1.20
CA PHE A 120 16.11 6.46 0.08
C PHE A 120 16.02 7.58 -0.96
N SER A 121 16.05 8.85 -0.53
CA SER A 121 16.06 10.01 -1.43
C SER A 121 17.47 10.32 -1.95
N LYS A 122 17.52 10.89 -3.15
CA LYS A 122 18.75 11.47 -3.72
C LYS A 122 19.16 12.77 -3.02
N ASN A 123 18.46 13.24 -1.99
CA ASN A 123 18.87 14.39 -1.18
C ASN A 123 19.99 14.01 -0.19
N TYR A 124 21.18 13.83 -0.74
CA TYR A 124 22.43 13.42 -0.06
C TYR A 124 23.03 14.43 0.94
N MET A 125 22.34 15.52 1.25
CA MET A 125 22.93 16.71 1.91
C MET A 125 22.91 16.67 3.45
N LEU A 126 22.21 15.71 4.06
CA LEU A 126 22.00 15.70 5.53
C LEU A 126 22.79 14.62 6.29
N VAL A 127 23.46 13.68 5.61
CA VAL A 127 24.14 12.56 6.26
C VAL A 127 25.55 12.36 5.72
N SER A 128 26.51 12.26 6.63
CA SER A 128 27.94 12.09 6.35
C SER A 128 28.20 10.77 5.60
N ALA A 129 29.06 10.81 4.58
CA ALA A 129 29.22 9.74 3.59
C ALA A 129 29.64 8.38 4.15
N SER A 130 30.24 8.35 5.35
CA SER A 130 30.79 7.17 5.99
C SER A 130 29.74 6.32 6.73
N ASN A 131 28.57 6.87 7.05
CA ASN A 131 27.54 6.17 7.84
C ASN A 131 26.18 6.03 7.13
N ARG A 132 26.17 6.16 5.79
CA ARG A 132 24.96 6.08 4.97
C ARG A 132 24.91 4.81 4.14
N VAL A 133 23.72 4.25 4.02
CA VAL A 133 23.39 3.15 3.13
C VAL A 133 22.40 3.66 2.10
N ASP A 134 22.75 3.58 0.82
CA ASP A 134 21.85 3.97 -0.27
C ASP A 134 20.91 2.80 -0.58
N MET A 135 19.60 3.02 -0.37
CA MET A 135 18.52 2.09 -0.71
C MET A 135 17.61 2.67 -1.79
N SER A 136 18.04 3.69 -2.52
CA SER A 136 17.23 4.35 -3.55
C SER A 136 16.75 3.41 -4.67
N SER A 137 17.48 2.32 -4.93
CA SER A 137 17.09 1.26 -5.87
C SER A 137 15.89 0.42 -5.41
N THR A 138 15.59 0.42 -4.12
CA THR A 138 14.47 -0.34 -3.52
C THR A 138 13.14 0.40 -3.56
N LEU A 139 13.14 1.66 -4.04
CA LEU A 139 11.92 2.45 -4.14
C LEU A 139 11.16 2.11 -5.41
N GLU A 140 9.94 1.62 -5.23
CA GLU A 140 9.00 1.43 -6.31
C GLU A 140 8.34 2.77 -6.67
N GLN A 141 8.56 3.22 -7.90
CA GLN A 141 8.06 4.50 -8.41
C GLN A 141 6.61 4.44 -8.91
N ALA A 142 6.07 3.24 -9.11
CA ALA A 142 4.74 3.03 -9.69
C ALA A 142 3.66 2.86 -8.63
N VAL A 143 3.45 3.88 -7.79
CA VAL A 143 2.42 3.85 -6.74
C VAL A 143 1.22 4.70 -7.16
N ILE A 144 0.04 4.11 -7.13
CA ILE A 144 -1.20 4.80 -7.44
C ILE A 144 -1.65 5.58 -6.20
N GLN A 145 -1.60 6.91 -6.29
CA GLN A 145 -2.07 7.80 -5.24
C GLN A 145 -3.52 8.22 -5.51
N LEU A 146 -4.38 8.05 -4.52
CA LEU A 146 -5.76 8.54 -4.55
C LEU A 146 -5.95 9.57 -3.44
N ARG A 147 -6.72 10.61 -3.74
CA ARG A 147 -7.13 11.59 -2.74
C ARG A 147 -8.22 11.02 -1.83
N LYS A 148 -8.27 11.53 -0.60
CA LYS A 148 -9.23 11.11 0.44
C LYS A 148 -10.69 11.43 0.10
N ASP A 149 -10.93 12.41 -0.78
CA ASP A 149 -12.24 12.92 -1.20
C ASP A 149 -12.89 12.09 -2.33
N VAL A 150 -12.14 11.14 -2.90
CA VAL A 150 -12.63 10.30 -4.00
C VAL A 150 -13.76 9.39 -3.50
N SER A 151 -14.80 9.20 -4.31
CA SER A 151 -15.89 8.28 -3.98
C SER A 151 -15.41 6.84 -3.88
N GLN A 152 -15.98 6.08 -2.95
CA GLN A 152 -15.65 4.67 -2.78
C GLN A 152 -15.97 3.86 -4.05
N GLU A 153 -17.03 4.22 -4.77
CA GLU A 153 -17.38 3.62 -6.07
C GLU A 153 -16.25 3.73 -7.09
N MET A 154 -15.66 4.92 -7.21
CA MET A 154 -14.55 5.14 -8.13
C MET A 154 -13.35 4.31 -7.72
N LEU A 155 -13.00 4.29 -6.42
CA LEU A 155 -11.90 3.50 -5.88
C LEU A 155 -12.06 2.01 -6.18
N VAL A 156 -13.24 1.43 -5.93
CA VAL A 156 -13.52 0.02 -6.22
C VAL A 156 -13.48 -0.27 -7.72
N SER A 157 -14.02 0.62 -8.54
CA SER A 157 -14.01 0.46 -10.00
C SER A 157 -12.59 0.50 -10.59
N MET A 158 -11.72 1.37 -10.05
CA MET A 158 -10.30 1.44 -10.42
C MET A 158 -9.61 0.12 -10.11
N PHE A 159 -9.84 -0.44 -8.92
CA PHE A 159 -9.29 -1.74 -8.55
C PHE A 159 -9.74 -2.88 -9.44
N GLN A 160 -11.05 -2.98 -9.68
CA GLN A 160 -11.60 -4.03 -10.54
C GLN A 160 -10.91 -4.00 -11.91
N LYS A 161 -10.71 -2.80 -12.47
CA LYS A 161 -10.03 -2.62 -13.77
C LYS A 161 -8.54 -2.97 -13.70
N LEU A 162 -7.82 -2.46 -12.70
CA LEU A 162 -6.37 -2.69 -12.56
C LEU A 162 -6.03 -4.17 -12.35
N ILE A 163 -6.79 -4.85 -11.49
CA ILE A 163 -6.62 -6.28 -11.22
C ILE A 163 -6.97 -7.12 -12.46
N SER A 164 -7.98 -6.72 -13.23
CA SER A 164 -8.38 -7.45 -14.44
C SER A 164 -7.44 -7.26 -15.63
N ALA A 165 -6.75 -6.13 -15.72
CA ALA A 165 -5.90 -5.78 -16.86
C ALA A 165 -4.47 -6.30 -16.72
N VAL A 166 -4.00 -6.58 -15.49
CA VAL A 166 -2.61 -6.96 -15.27
C VAL A 166 -2.51 -8.06 -14.21
N PRO A 167 -1.90 -9.24 -14.51
CA PRO A 167 -1.48 -10.20 -13.48
C PRO A 167 -0.20 -9.71 -12.77
N VAL A 168 -0.09 -8.40 -12.54
CA VAL A 168 1.01 -7.81 -11.81
C VAL A 168 0.60 -7.81 -10.34
N LYS A 169 1.49 -8.38 -9.52
CA LYS A 169 1.59 -8.22 -8.07
C LYS A 169 1.07 -6.81 -7.70
N LEU A 170 -0.21 -6.68 -7.35
CA LEU A 170 -0.84 -5.37 -7.11
C LEU A 170 -0.26 -4.83 -5.80
N ARG A 171 0.86 -4.12 -5.90
CA ARG A 171 1.54 -3.47 -4.78
C ARG A 171 0.91 -2.09 -4.56
N MET A 172 -0.37 -2.07 -4.21
CA MET A 172 -1.08 -0.84 -3.87
C MET A 172 -1.06 -0.64 -2.37
N CYS A 173 -0.21 0.26 -1.91
CA CYS A 173 -0.36 0.88 -0.61
C CYS A 173 -1.24 2.12 -0.81
N PHE A 174 -2.51 2.07 -0.38
CA PHE A 174 -3.18 3.34 -0.07
C PHE A 174 -2.60 3.84 1.22
N LEU A 175 -1.60 4.68 1.10
CA LEU A 175 -1.44 5.69 2.10
C LEU A 175 -2.49 6.75 1.79
N GLY A 176 -3.41 6.95 2.72
CA GLY A 176 -4.09 8.22 2.84
C GLY A 176 -3.09 9.27 3.30
N LEU A 177 -2.02 9.52 2.54
CA LEU A 177 -1.18 10.71 2.70
C LEU A 177 -2.05 11.89 2.34
N ALA A 178 -2.87 12.31 3.30
CA ALA A 178 -3.32 13.67 3.36
C ALA A 178 -2.04 14.50 3.39
N GLU A 179 -1.75 15.18 2.29
CA GLU A 179 -0.89 16.35 2.25
C GLU A 179 -1.18 17.14 3.53
N ARG A 180 -0.26 17.06 4.49
CA ARG A 180 -0.33 17.86 5.71
C ARG A 180 0.27 19.21 5.37
N HIS A 181 -0.36 19.90 4.42
CA HIS A 181 -0.11 21.31 4.20
C HIS A 181 -1.46 22.02 4.02
N LEU A 182 -1.79 22.80 5.07
CA LEU A 182 -2.82 23.83 5.15
C LEU A 182 -4.27 23.35 5.37
N ASP A 183 -4.57 22.90 6.59
CA ASP A 183 -5.85 23.24 7.21
C ASP A 183 -5.55 23.79 8.62
N PRO A 184 -5.80 25.10 8.91
CA PRO A 184 -5.73 25.60 10.28
C PRO A 184 -6.83 24.95 11.15
N PRO A 185 -6.63 24.89 12.48
CA PRO A 185 -7.59 24.27 13.38
C PRO A 185 -8.95 24.95 13.22
N ARG A 186 -9.98 24.17 12.86
CA ARG A 186 -11.36 24.63 12.96
C ARG A 186 -11.71 24.62 14.45
N ASP A 187 -11.74 25.81 15.02
CA ASP A 187 -12.28 26.06 16.35
C ASP A 187 -13.71 25.52 16.43
N GLU A 188 -13.96 24.78 17.50
CA GLU A 188 -15.27 24.33 17.92
C GLU A 188 -16.18 25.55 18.20
N ILE A 189 -17.40 25.52 17.66
CA ILE A 189 -18.54 26.31 18.14
C ILE A 189 -19.73 25.36 18.31
#